data_AF-X0W3M9-F1
#
_entry.id   AF-X0W3M9-F1
#
_cell.length_a   1.000
_cell.length_b   1.000
_cell.length_c   1.000
_cell.angle_alpha   90.00
_cell.angle_beta   90.00
_cell.angle_gamma   90.00
#
_symmetry.space_group_name_H-M   'P 1'
#
loop_
_entity.id
_entity.type
_entity.pdbx_description
1 polymer ?
#
loop_
_entity_poly.entity_id
_entity_poly.type
_entity_poly.pdbx_seq_one_letter_code
_entity_poly.pdbx_strand_id
1 'polypeptide(L)'
;MSLEKNKALARRALEEIWGKGNLDAVDELYATDFIWHWAPPGMAPDREGYKQFVTMSFAAFGDVHCATEDDIAEGDKVVVRWTWRATHKGEYMGIAPTGKQVTLTGIAISRVVDGKT
;
A
#
# COMPACT_ATOMS: atom_id res chain seq x y z
N MET A 1 -21.09 3.55 1.15
CA MET A 1 -20.87 4.08 -0.22
C MET A 1 -21.28 3.03 -1.25
N SER A 2 -21.30 3.34 -2.55
CA SER A 2 -21.48 2.30 -3.59
C SER A 2 -20.21 1.45 -3.73
N LEU A 3 -20.35 0.21 -4.23
CA LEU A 3 -19.22 -0.70 -4.46
C LEU A 3 -18.15 -0.08 -5.37
N GLU A 4 -18.56 0.64 -6.42
CA GLU A 4 -17.62 1.38 -7.29
C GLU A 4 -16.84 2.47 -6.56
N LYS A 5 -17.46 3.17 -5.60
CA LYS A 5 -16.75 4.17 -4.79
C LYS A 5 -15.75 3.51 -3.84
N ASN A 6 -16.08 2.35 -3.27
CA ASN A 6 -15.15 1.58 -2.44
C ASN A 6 -13.94 1.14 -3.27
N LYS A 7 -14.18 0.60 -4.47
CA LYS A 7 -13.12 0.23 -5.42
C LYS A 7 -12.23 1.41 -5.80
N ALA A 8 -12.82 2.55 -6.17
CA ALA A 8 -12.08 3.77 -6.48
C ALA A 8 -11.21 4.24 -5.30
N LEU A 9 -11.73 4.17 -4.07
CA LEU A 9 -10.97 4.49 -2.86
C LEU A 9 -9.74 3.57 -2.70
N ALA A 10 -9.93 2.26 -2.83
CA ALA A 10 -8.84 1.28 -2.68
C ALA A 10 -7.78 1.44 -3.78
N ARG A 11 -8.18 1.66 -5.03
CA ARG A 11 -7.26 1.97 -6.15
C ARG A 11 -6.45 3.23 -5.87
N ARG A 12 -7.13 4.30 -5.43
CA ARG A 12 -6.48 5.58 -5.09
C ARG A 12 -5.48 5.40 -3.96
N ALA A 13 -5.83 4.65 -2.91
CA ALA A 13 -4.92 4.35 -1.82
C ALA A 13 -3.65 3.62 -2.31
N LEU A 14 -3.81 2.60 -3.15
CA LEU A 14 -2.67 1.89 -3.73
C LEU A 14 -1.80 2.82 -4.60
N GLU A 15 -2.43 3.60 -5.49
CA GLU A 15 -1.72 4.51 -6.40
C GLU A 15 -0.95 5.60 -5.65
N GLU A 16 -1.59 6.30 -4.71
CA GLU A 16 -0.96 7.39 -3.97
C GLU A 16 0.14 6.88 -3.04
N ILE A 17 -0.14 5.83 -2.27
CA ILE A 17 0.79 5.36 -1.25
C ILE A 17 1.90 4.51 -1.87
N TRP A 18 1.54 3.49 -2.64
CA TRP A 18 2.49 2.53 -3.20
C TRP A 18 2.94 2.85 -4.62
N GLY A 19 2.26 3.74 -5.34
CA GLY A 19 2.72 4.24 -6.64
C GLY A 19 3.53 5.54 -6.53
N LYS A 20 3.22 6.43 -5.58
CA LYS A 20 3.83 7.76 -5.46
C LYS A 20 4.58 8.01 -4.15
N GLY A 21 4.45 7.13 -3.15
CA GLY A 21 5.05 7.34 -1.83
C GLY A 21 4.40 8.47 -1.04
N ASN A 22 3.15 8.83 -1.37
CA ASN A 22 2.44 9.94 -0.74
C ASN A 22 1.92 9.53 0.64
N LEU A 23 2.63 9.95 1.70
CA LEU A 23 2.29 9.62 3.08
C LEU A 23 1.05 10.37 3.58
N ASP A 24 0.76 11.56 3.06
CA ASP A 24 -0.42 12.35 3.42
C ASP A 24 -1.71 11.63 2.99
N ALA A 25 -1.64 10.84 1.92
CA ALA A 25 -2.75 9.99 1.48
C ALA A 25 -3.12 8.92 2.53
N VAL A 26 -2.19 8.50 3.40
CA VAL A 26 -2.52 7.60 4.52
C VAL A 26 -3.45 8.32 5.50
N ASP A 27 -3.18 9.58 5.83
CA ASP A 27 -4.03 10.35 6.75
C ASP A 27 -5.40 10.69 6.15
N GLU A 28 -5.41 10.98 4.85
CA GLU A 28 -6.64 11.28 4.12
C GLU A 28 -7.53 10.05 3.98
N LEU A 29 -6.97 8.94 3.51
CA LEU A 29 -7.75 7.78 3.04
C LEU A 29 -7.96 6.73 4.10
N TYR A 30 -7.09 6.63 5.11
CA TYR A 30 -7.21 5.59 6.14
C TYR A 30 -7.94 6.14 7.38
N ALA A 31 -8.73 5.27 8.01
CA ALA A 31 -9.49 5.57 9.21
C ALA A 31 -8.55 5.82 10.40
N THR A 32 -9.03 6.58 11.40
CA THR A 32 -8.18 6.92 12.53
C THR A 32 -7.80 5.72 13.39
N ASP A 33 -8.66 4.71 13.38
CA ASP A 33 -8.56 3.41 14.01
C ASP A 33 -8.15 2.31 13.01
N PHE A 34 -7.52 2.68 11.89
CA PHE A 34 -6.97 1.73 10.91
C PHE A 34 -6.05 0.70 11.58
N ILE A 35 -6.25 -0.57 11.21
CA ILE A 35 -5.44 -1.71 11.68
C ILE A 35 -4.73 -2.34 10.49
N TRP A 36 -3.41 -2.32 10.52
CA TRP A 36 -2.59 -3.03 9.55
C TRP A 36 -2.37 -4.49 9.97
N HIS A 37 -3.20 -5.39 9.44
CA HIS A 37 -3.16 -6.82 9.77
C HIS A 37 -1.89 -7.56 9.36
N TRP A 38 -1.08 -6.98 8.45
CA TRP A 38 0.17 -7.57 7.97
C TRP A 38 1.41 -6.87 8.52
N ALA A 39 1.27 -6.10 9.61
CA ALA A 39 2.40 -5.41 10.22
C ALA A 39 3.55 -6.38 10.57
N PRO A 40 4.78 -6.12 10.09
CA PRO A 40 5.94 -6.90 10.47
C PRO A 40 6.18 -6.85 11.99
N PRO A 41 6.79 -7.90 12.57
CA PRO A 41 7.22 -7.86 13.97
C PRO A 41 8.07 -6.62 14.26
N GLY A 42 7.74 -5.89 15.32
CA GLY A 42 8.44 -4.68 15.73
C GLY A 42 7.92 -3.37 15.11
N MET A 43 6.93 -3.43 14.20
CA MET A 43 6.22 -2.24 13.72
C MET A 43 4.83 -2.13 14.37
N ALA A 44 4.41 -0.90 14.65
CA ALA A 44 3.05 -0.65 15.12
C ALA A 44 2.04 -1.00 14.02
N PRO A 45 0.94 -1.72 14.33
CA PRO A 45 -0.07 -2.09 13.34
C PRO A 45 -1.06 -0.95 13.06
N ASP A 46 -0.58 0.29 13.03
CA ASP A 46 -1.38 1.51 12.86
C ASP A 46 -0.88 2.33 11.65
N ARG A 47 -1.44 3.53 11.46
CA ARG A 47 -1.09 4.42 10.34
C ARG A 47 0.38 4.88 10.40
N GLU A 48 0.94 5.08 11.58
CA GLU A 48 2.32 5.55 11.72
C GLU A 48 3.31 4.44 11.40
N GLY A 49 3.09 3.23 11.91
CA GLY A 49 3.90 2.07 11.53
C GLY A 49 3.81 1.77 10.03
N TYR A 50 2.62 1.93 9.44
CA TYR A 50 2.45 1.77 8.00
C TYR A 50 3.21 2.84 7.18
N LYS A 51 3.15 4.13 7.56
CA LYS A 51 3.93 5.20 6.92
C LYS A 51 5.43 4.96 7.01
N GLN A 52 5.91 4.47 8.15
CA GLN A 52 7.33 4.12 8.33
C GLN A 52 7.74 3.01 7.36
N PHE A 53 6.91 1.99 7.19
CA PHE A 53 7.15 0.90 6.25
C PHE A 53 7.18 1.36 4.79
N VAL A 54 6.22 2.22 4.39
CA VAL A 54 6.19 2.83 3.06
C VAL A 54 7.45 3.68 2.83
N THR A 55 7.83 4.51 3.80
CA THR A 55 9.03 5.36 3.72
C THR A 55 10.29 4.53 3.50
N MET A 56 10.49 3.48 4.31
CA MET A 56 11.62 2.56 4.17
C MET A 56 11.64 1.88 2.79
N SER A 57 10.47 1.47 2.30
CA SER A 57 10.34 0.84 0.98
C SER A 57 10.72 1.80 -0.14
N PHE A 58 10.25 3.04 -0.11
CA PHE A 58 10.58 4.04 -1.13
C PHE A 58 12.03 4.51 -1.07
N ALA A 59 12.67 4.51 0.11
CA ALA A 59 14.10 4.76 0.23
C ALA A 59 14.95 3.69 -0.50
N ALA A 60 14.49 2.44 -0.51
CA ALA A 60 15.17 1.34 -1.18
C ALA A 60 14.88 1.22 -2.69
N PHE A 61 13.68 1.62 -3.11
CA PHE A 61 13.11 1.23 -4.40
C PHE A 61 12.48 2.39 -5.20
N GLY A 62 12.83 3.65 -4.91
CA GLY A 62 12.09 4.84 -5.33
C GLY A 62 11.72 5.04 -6.83
N ASP A 63 12.17 4.18 -7.76
CA ASP A 63 11.67 4.11 -9.15
C ASP A 63 10.53 3.11 -9.30
N VAL A 64 9.40 3.43 -8.67
CA VAL A 64 8.27 2.53 -8.55
C VAL A 64 7.29 2.63 -9.72
N HIS A 65 6.84 1.47 -10.20
CA HIS A 65 5.65 1.33 -11.01
C HIS A 65 4.67 0.37 -10.33
N CYS A 66 3.53 0.90 -9.87
CA CYS A 66 2.48 0.14 -9.23
C CYS A 66 1.24 0.09 -10.12
N ALA A 67 0.70 -1.10 -10.37
CA ALA A 67 -0.48 -1.34 -11.19
C ALA A 67 -1.54 -2.08 -10.37
N THR A 68 -2.80 -1.66 -10.52
CA THR A 68 -3.96 -2.46 -10.12
C THR A 68 -4.31 -3.38 -11.28
N GLU A 69 -4.30 -4.68 -11.05
CA GLU A 69 -4.62 -5.71 -12.04
C GLU A 69 -6.11 -6.06 -12.02
N ASP A 70 -6.67 -6.23 -10.82
CA ASP A 70 -8.10 -6.47 -10.61
C ASP A 70 -8.56 -5.83 -9.32
N ASP A 71 -9.86 -5.55 -9.23
CA ASP A 71 -10.52 -5.27 -7.97
C ASP A 71 -11.96 -5.78 -7.89
N ILE A 72 -12.30 -6.30 -6.73
CA ILE A 72 -13.59 -6.94 -6.44
C ILE A 72 -14.12 -6.33 -5.16
N ALA A 73 -15.37 -5.88 -5.16
CA ALA A 73 -16.00 -5.33 -3.97
C ALA A 73 -17.30 -6.07 -3.64
N GLU A 74 -17.45 -6.39 -2.36
CA GLU A 74 -18.64 -7.01 -1.80
C GLU A 74 -18.87 -6.45 -0.40
N GLY A 75 -20.07 -5.93 -0.15
CA GLY A 75 -20.42 -5.26 1.11
C GLY A 75 -19.45 -4.13 1.45
N ASP A 76 -18.77 -4.26 2.59
CA ASP A 76 -17.79 -3.31 3.10
C ASP A 76 -16.33 -3.68 2.76
N LYS A 77 -16.08 -4.66 1.88
CA LYS A 77 -14.72 -5.11 1.54
C LYS A 77 -14.38 -4.84 0.09
N VAL A 78 -13.11 -4.55 -0.14
CA VAL A 78 -12.51 -4.47 -1.46
C VAL A 78 -11.26 -5.33 -1.48
N VAL A 79 -11.16 -6.18 -2.49
CA VAL A 79 -9.96 -6.94 -2.82
C VAL A 79 -9.29 -6.24 -3.99
N VAL A 80 -7.99 -6.01 -3.91
CA VAL A 80 -7.18 -5.46 -5.00
C VAL A 80 -6.02 -6.41 -5.28
N ARG A 81 -5.95 -6.92 -6.51
CA ARG A 81 -4.76 -7.62 -7.01
C ARG A 81 -3.84 -6.60 -7.67
N TRP A 82 -2.55 -6.64 -7.35
CA TRP A 82 -1.60 -5.62 -7.77
C TRP A 82 -0.26 -6.21 -8.21
N THR A 83 0.43 -5.45 -9.05
CA THR A 83 1.82 -5.66 -9.44
C THR A 83 2.62 -4.42 -9.10
N TRP A 84 3.78 -4.60 -8.49
CA TRP A 84 4.70 -3.54 -8.10
C TRP A 84 6.10 -3.85 -8.62
N ARG A 85 6.69 -2.91 -9.35
CA ARG A 85 8.00 -3.06 -9.98
C ARG A 85 8.90 -1.89 -9.59
N ALA A 86 10.16 -2.19 -9.30
CA ALA A 86 11.15 -1.19 -8.96
C ALA A 86 12.58 -1.71 -9.15
N THR A 87 13.58 -0.85 -9.00
CA THR A 87 14.99 -1.23 -8.94
C THR A 87 15.49 -1.12 -7.51
N HIS A 88 16.19 -2.13 -7.02
CA HIS A 88 16.78 -2.11 -5.67
C HIS A 88 18.03 -1.22 -5.62
N LYS A 89 17.86 0.03 -5.16
CA LYS A 89 18.88 1.09 -5.20
C LYS A 89 19.32 1.57 -3.81
N GLY A 90 18.55 1.33 -2.77
CA GLY A 90 18.95 1.57 -1.37
C GLY A 90 19.04 0.27 -0.58
N GLU A 91 19.49 0.36 0.67
CA GLU A 91 19.44 -0.79 1.59
C GLU A 91 17.97 -1.09 1.96
N TYR A 92 17.61 -2.37 1.96
CA TYR A 92 16.28 -2.82 2.37
C TYR A 92 16.37 -3.99 3.34
N MET A 93 15.88 -3.83 4.56
CA MET A 93 15.86 -4.89 5.58
C MET A 93 17.23 -5.57 5.79
N GLY A 94 18.31 -4.78 5.81
CA GLY A 94 19.70 -5.26 5.97
C GLY A 94 20.33 -5.82 4.70
N ILE A 95 19.65 -5.75 3.55
CA ILE A 95 20.18 -6.17 2.26
C ILE A 95 20.70 -4.95 1.51
N ALA A 96 21.99 -4.94 1.20
CA ALA A 96 22.63 -3.89 0.41
C ALA A 96 22.00 -3.75 -1.00
N PRO A 97 22.02 -2.55 -1.61
CA PRO A 97 21.43 -2.32 -2.92
C PRO A 97 22.07 -3.20 -3.99
N THR A 98 21.23 -3.96 -4.70
CA THR A 98 21.71 -4.94 -5.69
C THR A 98 21.73 -4.42 -7.12
N GLY A 99 21.07 -3.28 -7.38
CA GLY A 99 20.89 -2.72 -8.73
C GLY A 99 19.97 -3.54 -9.63
N LYS A 100 19.34 -4.60 -9.12
CA LYS A 100 18.46 -5.48 -9.89
C LYS A 100 17.03 -4.94 -9.91
N GLN A 101 16.32 -5.22 -10.99
CA GLN A 101 14.87 -5.06 -11.03
C GLN A 101 14.20 -6.11 -10.15
N VAL A 102 13.17 -5.68 -9.43
CA VAL A 102 12.32 -6.49 -8.58
C VAL A 102 10.89 -6.36 -9.10
N THR A 103 10.15 -7.47 -9.10
CA THR A 103 8.71 -7.50 -9.35
C THR A 103 8.05 -8.23 -8.18
N LEU A 104 7.10 -7.56 -7.55
CA LEU A 104 6.25 -8.09 -6.50
C LEU A 104 4.82 -8.14 -7.02
N THR A 105 4.12 -9.21 -6.72
CA THR A 105 2.68 -9.30 -6.96
C THR A 105 2.00 -9.66 -5.65
N GLY A 106 0.75 -9.23 -5.50
CA GLY A 106 0.03 -9.49 -4.28
C GLY A 106 -1.45 -9.20 -4.38
N ILE A 107 -2.13 -9.49 -3.27
CA ILE A 107 -3.54 -9.19 -3.08
C ILE A 107 -3.64 -8.47 -1.74
N ALA A 108 -4.32 -7.32 -1.74
CA ALA A 108 -4.73 -6.62 -0.53
C ALA A 108 -6.23 -6.76 -0.36
N ILE A 109 -6.67 -6.98 0.88
CA ILE A 109 -8.08 -6.94 1.25
C ILE A 109 -8.25 -5.80 2.25
N SER A 110 -9.16 -4.89 1.93
CA SER A 110 -9.39 -3.66 2.68
C SER A 110 -10.85 -3.57 3.08
N ARG A 111 -11.12 -3.11 4.30
CA ARG A 111 -12.47 -2.85 4.79
C ARG A 111 -12.75 -1.36 4.68
N VAL A 112 -13.85 -0.96 4.04
CA VAL A 112 -14.22 0.43 3.82
C VAL A 112 -15.44 0.81 4.65
N VAL A 113 -15.29 1.79 5.54
CA VAL A 113 -16.35 2.36 6.37
C VAL A 113 -16.32 3.88 6.23
N ASP A 114 -17.47 4.50 5.98
CA ASP A 114 -17.62 5.96 5.84
C ASP A 114 -16.62 6.66 4.89
N GLY A 115 -16.21 5.95 3.85
CA GLY A 115 -15.30 6.47 2.82
C GLY A 115 -13.82 6.41 3.20
N LYS A 116 -13.46 5.69 4.27
CA LYS A 116 -12.09 5.42 4.67
C LYS A 116 -11.84 3.92 4.81
N THR A 117 -10.58 3.52 4.70
CA THR A 117 -10.14 2.12 4.87
C THR A 117 -9.28 1.89 6.10
#